data_AF-A0A1J3JR61-F1
#
_entry.id   AF-A0A1J3JR61-F1
#
_cell.length_a   1.000
_cell.length_b   1.000
_cell.length_c   1.000
_cell.angle_alpha   90.00
_cell.angle_beta   90.00
_cell.angle_gamma   90.00
#
_symmetry.space_group_name_H-M   'P 1'
#
loop_
_entity.id
_entity.type
_entity.pdbx_description
1 polymer ?
#
loop_
_entity_poly.entity_id
_entity_poly.type
_entity_poly.pdbx_seq_one_letter_code
_entity_poly.pdbx_strand_id
1 'polypeptide(L)'
;FNVAADFPIDFIEFDVQVTRDGCPVIFHDIFMFTQEQGVIIEKRVTEMALHELLACGPQKDGTNVKPMFRKIKDGRIFEWKVAKDDPLCTLKDAFVKVKRSLGFNIELKFDDNLLYGEEELRQTLENILKVVVEHGKNRPIIFSSFHPDVARLIRDMQRIYPVFFLTNGGSEIYKDVRRNSLDEAIKLCKEGGLQGIVSEVKAILRTPNAITRVKDANLSLISYGQLNNVVEVIYLQYLMGVEGVIVDMVMEISEALANIEVRNEGNDEENDERKSAIMFGEQRKKVRISKDEISFLTKFVPKLLQQ
;
A
#
# COMPACT_ATOMS: atom_id res chain seq x y z
N PHE A 1 -2.54 14.21 -0.25
CA PHE A 1 -3.81 13.62 0.22
C PHE A 1 -5.07 14.28 -0.34
N ASN A 2 -5.38 15.56 -0.05
CA ASN A 2 -6.70 16.14 -0.41
C ASN A 2 -6.99 16.25 -1.91
N VAL A 3 -5.95 16.28 -2.76
CA VAL A 3 -6.09 16.17 -4.23
C VAL A 3 -6.63 14.80 -4.63
N ALA A 4 -6.16 13.72 -4.00
CA ALA A 4 -6.64 12.37 -4.27
C ALA A 4 -8.13 12.20 -3.91
N ALA A 5 -8.61 12.98 -2.93
CA ALA A 5 -10.02 12.99 -2.52
C ALA A 5 -10.99 13.59 -3.57
N ASP A 6 -10.48 14.17 -4.65
CA ASP A 6 -11.29 14.64 -5.78
C ASP A 6 -11.60 13.51 -6.78
N PHE A 7 -11.01 12.32 -6.58
CA PHE A 7 -11.22 11.11 -7.37
C PHE A 7 -12.07 10.08 -6.60
N PRO A 8 -12.71 9.12 -7.30
CA PRO A 8 -13.55 8.09 -6.69
C PRO A 8 -12.72 7.00 -6.01
N ILE A 9 -12.00 7.37 -4.95
CA ILE A 9 -11.23 6.45 -4.10
C ILE A 9 -11.81 6.39 -2.69
N ASP A 10 -11.73 5.22 -2.07
CA ASP A 10 -12.29 4.99 -0.74
C ASP A 10 -11.29 5.30 0.38
N PHE A 11 -10.00 5.04 0.16
CA PHE A 11 -8.94 5.15 1.15
C PHE A 11 -7.73 5.91 0.60
N ILE A 12 -6.99 6.54 1.51
CA ILE A 12 -5.58 6.89 1.28
C ILE A 12 -4.70 6.00 2.14
N GLU A 13 -3.63 5.50 1.53
CA GLU A 13 -2.58 4.73 2.20
C GLU A 13 -1.41 5.67 2.55
N PHE A 14 -0.80 5.44 3.71
CA PHE A 14 0.45 6.08 4.11
C PHE A 14 1.13 5.33 5.25
N ASP A 15 2.45 5.45 5.30
CA ASP A 15 3.30 4.90 6.34
C ASP A 15 3.37 5.79 7.58
N VAL A 16 3.25 5.18 8.75
CA VAL A 16 3.44 5.83 10.04
C VAL A 16 4.63 5.24 10.76
N GLN A 17 5.52 6.14 11.19
CA GLN A 17 6.63 5.88 12.11
C GLN A 17 6.44 6.77 13.35
N VAL A 18 7.13 6.45 14.45
CA VAL A 18 7.10 7.26 15.68
C VAL A 18 8.48 7.82 15.96
N THR A 19 8.57 9.13 16.13
CA THR A 19 9.82 9.84 16.46
C THR A 19 10.27 9.51 17.89
N ARG A 20 11.54 9.82 18.23
CA ARG A 20 12.13 9.53 19.55
C ARG A 20 11.36 10.16 20.71
N ASP A 21 10.71 11.29 20.46
CA ASP A 21 9.85 12.01 21.41
C ASP A 21 8.37 11.55 21.35
N GLY A 22 8.10 10.37 20.78
CA GLY A 22 6.80 9.69 20.87
C GLY A 22 5.73 10.25 19.93
N CYS A 23 6.10 10.96 18.86
CA CYS A 23 5.13 11.57 17.95
C CYS A 23 4.96 10.74 16.66
N PRO A 24 3.75 10.25 16.36
CA PRO A 24 3.48 9.58 15.08
C PRO A 24 3.57 10.54 13.90
N VAL A 25 4.44 10.23 12.94
CA VAL A 25 4.71 11.01 11.73
C VAL A 25 4.42 10.20 10.48
N ILE A 26 4.05 10.87 9.40
CA ILE A 26 3.83 10.24 8.10
C ILE A 26 5.09 10.34 7.26
N PHE A 27 5.77 9.21 7.06
CA PHE A 27 7.00 9.13 6.26
C PHE A 27 7.34 7.67 5.92
N HIS A 28 7.61 7.39 4.64
CA HIS A 28 7.80 6.03 4.10
C HIS A 28 9.16 5.40 4.42
N ASP A 29 10.26 6.11 4.13
CA ASP A 29 11.60 5.53 4.24
C ASP A 29 12.04 5.43 5.72
N ILE A 30 12.81 4.39 6.07
CA ILE A 30 13.34 4.24 7.44
C ILE A 30 14.35 5.33 7.79
N PHE A 31 15.12 5.75 6.78
CA PHE A 31 16.18 6.74 6.90
C PHE A 31 15.85 7.99 6.12
N MET A 32 16.09 9.14 6.74
CA MET A 32 16.04 10.43 6.11
C MET A 32 17.46 10.91 5.85
N PHE A 33 17.72 11.33 4.60
CA PHE A 33 18.99 11.92 4.21
C PHE A 33 18.81 13.43 4.08
N THR A 34 19.66 14.20 4.73
CA THR A 34 19.68 15.67 4.69
C THR A 34 21.10 16.15 4.46
N GLN A 35 21.31 17.46 4.27
CA GLN A 35 22.64 18.04 4.14
C GLN A 35 22.90 19.08 5.24
N GLU A 36 24.03 18.95 5.93
CA GLU A 36 24.51 19.92 6.90
C GLU A 36 25.96 20.29 6.54
N GLN A 37 26.22 21.59 6.31
CA GLN A 37 27.55 22.11 5.94
C GLN A 37 28.21 21.38 4.74
N GLY A 38 27.41 20.94 3.77
CA GLY A 38 27.88 20.24 2.58
C GLY A 38 28.09 18.73 2.77
N VAL A 39 27.82 18.19 3.96
CA VAL A 39 27.92 16.76 4.27
C VAL A 39 26.53 16.15 4.30
N ILE A 40 26.35 15.00 3.64
CA ILE A 40 25.11 14.23 3.73
C ILE A 40 25.04 13.55 5.10
N ILE A 41 23.96 13.82 5.81
CA ILE A 41 23.64 13.24 7.11
C ILE A 41 22.49 12.26 6.93
N GLU A 42 22.72 11.02 7.33
CA GLU A 42 21.72 9.96 7.41
C GLU A 42 21.21 9.86 8.85
N LYS A 43 19.89 9.97 9.05
CA LYS A 43 19.25 9.75 10.35
C LYS A 43 18.10 8.78 10.21
N ARG A 44 17.96 7.85 11.15
CA ARG A 44 16.76 7.02 11.26
C ARG A 44 15.62 7.88 11.78
N VAL A 45 14.44 7.77 11.16
CA VAL A 45 13.27 8.58 11.52
C VAL A 45 12.90 8.42 13.01
N THR A 46 12.98 7.19 13.53
CA THR A 46 12.68 6.88 14.93
C THR A 46 13.68 7.45 15.94
N GLU A 47 14.85 7.93 15.49
CA GLU A 47 15.87 8.57 16.34
C GLU A 47 15.77 10.10 16.34
N MET A 48 15.01 10.67 15.39
CA MET A 48 14.79 12.11 15.29
C MET A 48 13.72 12.56 16.28
N ALA A 49 13.83 13.78 16.79
CA ALA A 49 12.71 14.46 17.45
C ALA A 49 11.75 15.04 16.39
N LEU A 50 10.48 15.25 16.75
CA LEU A 50 9.45 15.74 15.82
C LEU A 50 9.86 17.05 15.14
N HIS A 51 10.38 18.01 15.91
CA HIS A 51 10.76 19.31 15.37
C HIS A 51 11.92 19.22 14.36
N GLU A 52 12.84 18.25 14.52
CA GLU A 52 13.94 18.03 13.57
C GLU A 52 13.40 17.49 12.25
N LEU A 53 12.43 16.56 12.30
CA LEU A 53 11.82 15.97 11.12
C LEU A 53 10.98 17.00 10.36
N LEU A 54 10.13 17.76 11.05
CA LEU A 54 9.27 18.76 10.39
C LEU A 54 10.05 19.94 9.78
N ALA A 55 11.30 20.17 10.21
CA ALA A 55 12.18 21.18 9.61
C ALA A 55 12.79 20.74 8.27
N CYS A 56 12.63 19.47 7.89
CA CYS A 56 13.12 18.93 6.62
C CYS A 56 12.13 19.17 5.47
N GLY A 57 12.67 19.37 4.28
CA GLY A 57 11.90 19.56 3.06
C GLY A 57 11.17 20.91 3.00
N PRO A 58 10.18 21.02 2.09
CA PRO A 58 9.43 22.24 1.89
C PRO A 58 8.66 22.69 3.13
N GLN A 59 8.70 23.99 3.40
CA GLN A 59 8.07 24.63 4.55
C GLN A 59 6.85 25.44 4.12
N LYS A 60 5.97 25.77 5.08
CA LYS A 60 4.71 26.49 4.79
C LYS A 60 4.91 27.89 4.21
N ASP A 61 6.03 28.52 4.51
CA ASP A 61 6.44 29.83 3.97
C ASP A 61 7.09 29.73 2.59
N GLY A 62 7.15 28.52 2.01
CA GLY A 62 7.76 28.24 0.71
C GLY A 62 9.28 28.04 0.77
N THR A 63 9.89 28.13 1.95
CA THR A 63 11.32 27.86 2.10
C THR A 63 11.62 26.36 2.08
N ASN A 64 12.85 25.98 1.74
CA ASN A 64 13.33 24.59 1.82
C ASN A 64 14.73 24.60 2.45
N VAL A 65 14.77 24.96 3.73
CA VAL A 65 16.04 25.26 4.45
C VAL A 65 16.88 23.99 4.65
N LYS A 66 16.23 22.83 4.80
CA LYS A 66 16.90 21.54 4.97
C LYS A 66 16.41 20.56 3.89
N PRO A 67 16.98 20.61 2.67
CA PRO A 67 16.56 19.76 1.57
C PRO A 67 16.75 18.28 1.92
N MET A 68 15.80 17.47 1.47
CA MET A 68 15.85 16.02 1.62
C MET A 68 16.57 15.37 0.45
N PHE A 69 17.14 14.20 0.69
CA PHE A 69 17.82 13.39 -0.30
C PHE A 69 17.29 11.96 -0.23
N ARG A 70 17.46 11.22 -1.33
CA ARG A 70 17.08 9.82 -1.44
C ARG A 70 18.28 9.00 -1.91
N LYS A 71 18.51 7.88 -1.22
CA LYS A 71 19.47 6.85 -1.63
C LYS A 71 18.76 5.77 -2.42
N ILE A 72 19.19 5.53 -3.65
CA ILE A 72 18.65 4.42 -4.47
C ILE A 72 19.42 3.12 -4.21
N LYS A 73 18.90 1.99 -4.69
CA LYS A 73 19.44 0.65 -4.40
C LYS A 73 20.93 0.46 -4.75
N ASP A 74 21.44 1.18 -5.75
CA ASP A 74 22.85 1.12 -6.15
C ASP A 74 23.78 2.01 -5.30
N GLY A 75 23.24 2.67 -4.27
CA GLY A 75 23.98 3.49 -3.31
C GLY A 75 24.12 4.96 -3.69
N ARG A 76 23.72 5.37 -4.90
CA ARG A 76 23.73 6.79 -5.30
C ARG A 76 22.70 7.59 -4.51
N ILE A 77 23.05 8.83 -4.19
CA ILE A 77 22.21 9.78 -3.44
C ILE A 77 21.83 10.94 -4.36
N PHE A 78 20.55 11.25 -4.40
CA PHE A 78 20.00 12.36 -5.19
C PHE A 78 19.18 13.27 -4.30
N GLU A 79 19.21 14.57 -4.60
CA GLU A 79 18.30 15.53 -3.97
C GLU A 79 16.86 15.17 -4.33
N TRP A 80 15.97 15.14 -3.33
CA TRP A 80 14.55 14.92 -3.53
C TRP A 80 13.94 16.15 -4.19
N LYS A 81 13.61 16.02 -5.48
CA LYS A 81 12.93 17.06 -6.26
C LYS A 81 11.67 16.49 -6.87
N VAL A 82 10.55 17.12 -6.54
CA VAL A 82 9.24 16.84 -7.13
C VAL A 82 8.61 18.15 -7.62
N ALA A 83 7.66 18.04 -8.56
CA ALA A 83 7.03 19.22 -9.15
C ALA A 83 6.23 20.04 -8.13
N LYS A 84 5.59 19.36 -7.18
CA LYS A 84 4.86 19.95 -6.07
C LYS A 84 4.97 19.02 -4.87
N ASP A 85 5.30 19.58 -3.72
CA ASP A 85 5.38 18.86 -2.46
C ASP A 85 4.71 19.68 -1.36
N ASP A 86 4.28 18.99 -0.31
CA ASP A 86 3.77 19.60 0.91
C ASP A 86 4.78 19.41 2.06
N PRO A 87 4.74 20.26 3.10
CA PRO A 87 5.52 20.01 4.30
C PRO A 87 5.21 18.66 4.92
N LEU A 88 6.23 18.03 5.52
CA LEU A 88 6.07 16.82 6.32
C LEU A 88 5.02 17.04 7.42
N CYS A 89 4.33 15.97 7.80
CA CYS A 89 3.18 16.07 8.70
C CYS A 89 3.09 14.92 9.70
N THR A 90 2.37 15.20 10.80
CA THR A 90 2.05 14.18 11.80
C THR A 90 0.81 13.38 11.40
N LEU A 91 0.63 12.20 12.01
CA LEU A 91 -0.63 11.46 11.88
C LEU A 91 -1.83 12.30 12.35
N LYS A 92 -1.64 13.11 13.40
CA LYS A 92 -2.65 14.05 13.88
C LYS A 92 -3.02 15.07 12.81
N ASP A 93 -2.04 15.65 12.12
CA ASP A 93 -2.29 16.59 11.03
C ASP A 93 -3.14 15.95 9.94
N ALA A 94 -2.87 14.69 9.57
CA ALA A 94 -3.67 13.97 8.58
C ALA A 94 -5.12 13.80 9.03
N PHE A 95 -5.37 13.33 10.26
CA PHE A 95 -6.74 13.19 10.78
C PHE A 95 -7.52 14.51 10.79
N VAL A 96 -6.84 15.62 11.10
CA VAL A 96 -7.45 16.96 11.18
C VAL A 96 -7.70 17.56 9.79
N LYS A 97 -6.76 17.41 8.86
CA LYS A 97 -6.74 18.18 7.60
C LYS A 97 -7.22 17.42 6.37
N VAL A 98 -7.14 16.08 6.36
CA VAL A 98 -7.59 15.31 5.21
C VAL A 98 -9.12 15.26 5.17
N LYS A 99 -9.73 15.40 3.99
CA LYS A 99 -11.18 15.29 3.79
C LYS A 99 -11.73 14.01 4.43
N ARG A 100 -12.88 14.12 5.13
CA ARG A 100 -13.48 13.01 5.89
C ARG A 100 -14.14 11.92 5.02
N SER A 101 -14.33 12.19 3.73
CA SER A 101 -14.83 11.21 2.77
C SER A 101 -13.88 10.02 2.60
N LEU A 102 -12.58 10.23 2.85
CA LEU A 102 -11.56 9.18 2.71
C LEU A 102 -11.36 8.41 4.00
N GLY A 103 -11.34 7.08 3.91
CA GLY A 103 -10.75 6.21 4.93
C GLY A 103 -9.23 6.29 4.92
N PHE A 104 -8.58 5.81 5.99
CA PHE A 104 -7.13 5.69 6.09
C PHE A 104 -6.70 4.22 6.09
N ASN A 105 -5.76 3.86 5.25
CA ASN A 105 -4.95 2.65 5.41
C ASN A 105 -3.61 3.08 6.01
N ILE A 106 -3.41 2.76 7.29
CA ILE A 106 -2.24 3.18 8.06
C ILE A 106 -1.25 2.01 8.09
N GLU A 107 -0.19 2.09 7.29
CA GLU A 107 0.94 1.15 7.36
C GLU A 107 1.78 1.48 8.60
N LEU A 108 1.90 0.52 9.52
CA LEU A 108 2.73 0.59 10.71
C LEU A 108 4.15 0.15 10.31
N LYS A 109 5.03 1.13 10.12
CA LYS A 109 6.37 0.94 9.55
C LYS A 109 7.42 0.75 10.64
N PHE A 110 8.19 -0.33 10.52
CA PHE A 110 9.29 -0.67 11.44
C PHE A 110 10.54 -1.03 10.63
N ASP A 111 11.73 -0.69 11.13
CA ASP A 111 13.01 -1.06 10.51
C ASP A 111 13.26 -2.57 10.68
N ASP A 112 13.22 -3.30 9.58
CA ASP A 112 13.47 -4.75 9.53
C ASP A 112 14.86 -5.19 10.00
N ASN A 113 15.81 -4.24 10.15
CA ASN A 113 17.16 -4.53 10.61
C ASN A 113 17.32 -4.42 12.14
N LEU A 114 16.29 -3.96 12.84
CA LEU A 114 16.28 -3.87 14.29
C LEU A 114 15.50 -5.04 14.90
N LEU A 115 15.92 -5.44 16.10
CA LEU A 115 15.20 -6.39 16.93
C LEU A 115 14.45 -5.60 18.00
N TYR A 116 13.14 -5.59 17.90
CA TYR A 116 12.28 -4.90 18.86
C TYR A 116 11.86 -5.84 19.98
N GLY A 117 11.90 -5.34 21.21
CA GLY A 117 11.22 -6.00 22.33
C GLY A 117 9.71 -5.75 22.26
N GLU A 118 8.90 -6.66 22.82
CA GLU A 118 7.44 -6.49 22.83
C GLU A 118 7.01 -5.17 23.48
N GLU A 119 7.66 -4.75 24.56
CA GLU A 119 7.36 -3.48 25.25
C GLU A 119 7.61 -2.25 24.37
N GLU A 120 8.68 -2.28 23.57
CA GLU A 120 9.00 -1.21 22.63
C GLU A 120 7.97 -1.12 21.50
N LEU A 121 7.57 -2.27 20.95
CA LEU A 121 6.49 -2.35 19.97
C LEU A 121 5.18 -1.81 20.57
N ARG A 122 4.82 -2.26 21.77
CA ARG A 122 3.62 -1.83 22.48
C ARG A 122 3.62 -0.32 22.70
N GLN A 123 4.71 0.24 23.23
CA GLN A 123 4.81 1.67 23.48
C GLN A 123 4.67 2.51 22.19
N THR A 124 5.25 2.03 21.09
CA THR A 124 5.13 2.65 19.77
C THR A 124 3.69 2.64 19.29
N LEU A 125 3.01 1.49 19.39
CA LEU A 125 1.62 1.33 19.00
C LEU A 125 0.66 2.13 19.88
N GLU A 126 0.94 2.28 21.18
CA GLU A 126 0.16 3.13 22.08
C GLU A 126 0.20 4.59 21.66
N ASN A 127 1.36 5.11 21.25
CA ASN A 127 1.49 6.48 20.74
C ASN A 127 0.61 6.70 19.49
N ILE A 128 0.59 5.72 18.57
CA ILE A 128 -0.25 5.76 17.37
C ILE A 128 -1.73 5.67 17.73
N LEU A 129 -2.12 4.69 18.56
CA LEU A 129 -3.51 4.48 18.97
C LEU A 129 -4.07 5.67 19.73
N LYS A 130 -3.27 6.36 20.55
CA LYS A 130 -3.69 7.58 21.24
C LYS A 130 -4.16 8.64 20.23
N VAL A 131 -3.37 8.90 19.18
CA VAL A 131 -3.74 9.83 18.12
C VAL A 131 -5.00 9.37 17.38
N VAL A 132 -5.11 8.08 17.09
CA VAL A 132 -6.27 7.49 16.39
C VAL A 132 -7.54 7.63 17.23
N VAL A 133 -7.49 7.34 18.53
CA VAL A 133 -8.66 7.46 19.43
C VAL A 133 -9.08 8.93 19.59
N GLU A 134 -8.11 9.84 19.77
CA GLU A 134 -8.40 11.27 19.98
C GLU A 134 -8.92 11.97 18.71
N HIS A 135 -8.48 11.53 17.52
CA HIS A 135 -8.72 12.27 16.28
C HIS A 135 -9.43 11.49 15.16
N GLY A 136 -9.51 10.16 15.24
CA GLY A 136 -10.08 9.29 14.21
C GLY A 136 -11.59 9.43 14.05
N LYS A 137 -12.33 9.66 15.16
CA LYS A 137 -13.80 9.80 15.16
C LYS A 137 -14.46 8.61 14.42
N ASN A 138 -15.31 8.88 13.44
CA ASN A 138 -15.98 7.87 12.61
C ASN A 138 -15.26 7.60 11.29
N ARG A 139 -13.99 8.02 11.13
CA ARG A 139 -13.24 7.75 9.89
C ARG A 139 -13.01 6.24 9.78
N PRO A 140 -13.27 5.61 8.62
CA PRO A 140 -12.85 4.24 8.37
C PRO A 140 -11.33 4.13 8.42
N ILE A 141 -10.81 3.15 9.15
CA ILE A 141 -9.37 2.92 9.28
C ILE A 141 -9.08 1.44 9.06
N ILE A 142 -8.04 1.16 8.29
CA ILE A 142 -7.38 -0.14 8.18
C ILE A 142 -5.97 0.05 8.76
N PHE A 143 -5.53 -0.85 9.63
CA PHE A 143 -4.12 -0.95 9.96
C PHE A 143 -3.47 -2.01 9.09
N SER A 144 -2.25 -1.76 8.64
CA SER A 144 -1.45 -2.75 7.94
C SER A 144 0.00 -2.75 8.43
N SER A 145 0.71 -3.87 8.30
CA SER A 145 2.14 -3.92 8.62
C SER A 145 2.83 -5.10 7.94
N PHE A 146 4.07 -4.91 7.48
CA PHE A 146 4.93 -6.01 7.03
C PHE A 146 5.55 -6.79 8.19
N HIS A 147 5.52 -6.23 9.41
CA HIS A 147 6.14 -6.84 10.59
C HIS A 147 5.12 -7.77 11.27
N PRO A 148 5.37 -9.10 11.30
CA PRO A 148 4.40 -10.07 11.82
C PRO A 148 3.91 -9.79 13.24
N ASP A 149 4.84 -9.48 14.14
CA ASP A 149 4.51 -9.27 15.55
C ASP A 149 3.75 -7.96 15.78
N VAL A 150 4.04 -6.92 15.00
CA VAL A 150 3.29 -5.65 15.00
C VAL A 150 1.85 -5.87 14.55
N ALA A 151 1.64 -6.59 13.44
CA ALA A 151 0.31 -6.88 12.91
C ALA A 151 -0.54 -7.66 13.94
N ARG A 152 0.06 -8.64 14.63
CA ARG A 152 -0.62 -9.38 15.71
C ARG A 152 -0.89 -8.48 16.92
N LEU A 153 0.11 -7.76 17.38
CA LEU A 153 0.03 -6.94 18.59
C LEU A 153 -1.01 -5.83 18.45
N ILE A 154 -1.07 -5.12 17.32
CA ILE A 154 -2.09 -4.10 17.10
C ILE A 154 -3.51 -4.69 17.07
N ARG A 155 -3.68 -5.93 16.56
CA ARG A 155 -4.98 -6.64 16.61
C ARG A 155 -5.38 -7.01 18.03
N ASP A 156 -4.43 -7.26 18.92
CA ASP A 156 -4.71 -7.53 20.33
C ASP A 156 -5.00 -6.26 21.12
N MET A 157 -4.31 -5.15 20.81
CA MET A 157 -4.48 -3.86 21.47
C MET A 157 -5.78 -3.14 21.08
N GLN A 158 -6.32 -3.39 19.90
CA GLN A 158 -7.61 -2.82 19.47
C GLN A 158 -8.45 -3.81 18.65
N ARG A 159 -9.78 -3.72 18.77
CA ARG A 159 -10.72 -4.61 18.06
C ARG A 159 -11.70 -3.88 17.14
N ILE A 160 -11.60 -2.56 17.04
CA ILE A 160 -12.53 -1.69 16.30
C ILE A 160 -12.22 -1.72 14.81
N TYR A 161 -10.93 -1.58 14.46
CA TYR A 161 -10.47 -1.45 13.09
C TYR A 161 -9.88 -2.77 12.59
N PRO A 162 -10.15 -3.14 11.31
CA PRO A 162 -9.52 -4.29 10.72
C PRO A 162 -8.01 -4.11 10.62
N VAL A 163 -7.29 -5.22 10.76
CA VAL A 163 -5.85 -5.30 10.62
C VAL A 163 -5.51 -6.23 9.49
N PHE A 164 -4.64 -5.78 8.60
CA PHE A 164 -4.17 -6.53 7.45
C PHE A 164 -2.66 -6.79 7.57
N PHE A 165 -2.21 -7.94 7.08
CA PHE A 165 -0.78 -8.23 6.99
C PHE A 165 -0.25 -7.90 5.60
N LEU A 166 0.81 -7.11 5.52
CA LEU A 166 1.50 -6.77 4.27
C LEU A 166 2.52 -7.86 3.91
N THR A 167 2.54 -8.29 2.65
CA THR A 167 3.47 -9.32 2.19
C THR A 167 3.91 -9.14 0.73
N ASN A 168 5.19 -9.37 0.48
CA ASN A 168 5.71 -9.52 -0.88
C ASN A 168 5.40 -10.90 -1.50
N GLY A 169 4.78 -11.80 -0.74
CA GLY A 169 4.28 -13.10 -1.22
C GLY A 169 5.36 -13.97 -1.88
N GLY A 170 6.61 -13.87 -1.43
CA GLY A 170 7.76 -14.58 -1.99
C GLY A 170 8.46 -13.89 -3.16
N SER A 171 8.02 -12.69 -3.54
CA SER A 171 8.76 -11.81 -4.48
C SER A 171 10.07 -11.32 -3.91
N GLU A 172 10.15 -11.24 -2.58
CA GLU A 172 11.35 -10.94 -1.80
C GLU A 172 11.44 -11.97 -0.66
N ILE A 173 12.66 -12.39 -0.34
CA ILE A 173 12.92 -13.38 0.70
C ILE A 173 13.55 -12.69 1.92
N TYR A 174 12.85 -12.78 3.05
CA TYR A 174 13.23 -12.23 4.33
C TYR A 174 13.80 -13.33 5.24
N LYS A 175 14.55 -12.90 6.26
CA LYS A 175 15.01 -13.79 7.34
C LYS A 175 13.83 -14.37 8.12
N ASP A 176 12.78 -13.57 8.34
CA ASP A 176 11.55 -14.04 8.94
C ASP A 176 10.70 -14.78 7.90
N VAL A 177 10.62 -16.10 8.06
CA VAL A 177 9.93 -17.00 7.13
C VAL A 177 8.43 -16.71 7.01
N ARG A 178 7.82 -16.08 8.03
CA ARG A 178 6.39 -15.73 8.05
C ARG A 178 6.02 -14.73 6.94
N ARG A 179 7.00 -14.06 6.35
CA ARG A 179 6.83 -13.04 5.29
C ARG A 179 6.99 -13.57 3.87
N ASN A 180 7.44 -14.82 3.71
CA ASN A 180 8.02 -15.30 2.45
C ASN A 180 7.04 -15.96 1.49
N SER A 181 5.75 -16.02 1.80
CA SER A 181 4.73 -16.54 0.88
C SER A 181 3.33 -16.04 1.23
N LEU A 182 2.39 -16.18 0.28
CA LEU A 182 0.97 -15.97 0.55
C LEU A 182 0.42 -16.98 1.57
N ASP A 183 0.91 -18.22 1.57
CA ASP A 183 0.44 -19.25 2.50
C ASP A 183 0.86 -18.96 3.95
N GLU A 184 2.08 -18.45 4.16
CA GLU A 184 2.52 -17.98 5.48
C GLU A 184 1.74 -16.72 5.92
N ALA A 185 1.42 -15.82 4.98
CA ALA A 185 0.56 -14.68 5.27
C ALA A 185 -0.85 -15.10 5.70
N ILE A 186 -1.46 -16.08 5.02
CA ILE A 186 -2.76 -16.67 5.41
C ILE A 186 -2.67 -17.27 6.81
N LYS A 187 -1.63 -18.07 7.07
CA LYS A 187 -1.42 -18.70 8.38
C LYS A 187 -1.31 -17.66 9.49
N LEU A 188 -0.48 -16.64 9.30
CA LEU A 188 -0.31 -15.54 10.25
C LEU A 188 -1.64 -14.82 10.52
N CYS A 189 -2.40 -14.51 9.47
CA CYS A 189 -3.69 -13.85 9.63
C CYS A 189 -4.68 -14.69 10.43
N LYS A 190 -4.78 -15.99 10.14
CA LYS A 190 -5.66 -16.91 10.86
C LYS A 190 -5.26 -17.06 12.33
N GLU A 191 -3.97 -17.25 12.61
CA GLU A 191 -3.46 -17.39 13.98
C GLU A 191 -3.56 -16.09 14.79
N GLY A 192 -3.40 -14.94 14.14
CA GLY A 192 -3.49 -13.61 14.75
C GLY A 192 -4.90 -13.02 14.79
N GLY A 193 -5.90 -13.67 14.19
CA GLY A 193 -7.25 -13.12 14.04
C GLY A 193 -7.28 -11.81 13.24
N LEU A 194 -6.40 -11.68 12.24
CA LEU A 194 -6.37 -10.55 11.31
C LEU A 194 -7.48 -10.70 10.25
N GLN A 195 -7.86 -9.58 9.64
CA GLN A 195 -9.02 -9.51 8.73
C GLN A 195 -8.63 -9.69 7.27
N GLY A 196 -7.37 -9.47 6.90
CA GLY A 196 -6.97 -9.62 5.51
C GLY A 196 -5.47 -9.52 5.27
N ILE A 197 -5.14 -9.59 3.98
CA ILE A 197 -3.77 -9.53 3.46
C ILE A 197 -3.69 -8.39 2.46
N VAL A 198 -2.61 -7.62 2.51
CA VAL A 198 -2.22 -6.70 1.44
C VAL A 198 -0.98 -7.30 0.76
N SER A 199 -1.09 -7.76 -0.49
CA SER A 199 0.00 -8.47 -1.17
C SER A 199 0.54 -7.74 -2.40
N GLU A 200 1.84 -7.88 -2.65
CA GLU A 200 2.43 -7.41 -3.89
C GLU A 200 1.79 -8.15 -5.09
N VAL A 201 1.35 -7.39 -6.08
CA VAL A 201 0.58 -7.87 -7.23
C VAL A 201 1.29 -8.98 -8.03
N LYS A 202 2.61 -8.95 -8.17
CA LYS A 202 3.34 -10.03 -8.86
C LYS A 202 3.27 -11.35 -8.09
N ALA A 203 3.10 -11.35 -6.77
CA ALA A 203 2.88 -12.58 -6.02
C ALA A 203 1.50 -13.18 -6.32
N ILE A 204 0.47 -12.33 -6.35
CA ILE A 204 -0.90 -12.73 -6.71
C ILE A 204 -0.94 -13.31 -8.13
N LEU A 205 -0.33 -12.62 -9.09
CA LEU A 205 -0.30 -13.07 -10.49
C LEU A 205 0.52 -14.35 -10.68
N ARG A 206 1.58 -14.58 -9.89
CA ARG A 206 2.38 -15.82 -9.92
C ARG A 206 1.67 -17.00 -9.27
N THR A 207 0.74 -16.77 -8.36
CA THR A 207 0.01 -17.84 -7.67
C THR A 207 -1.50 -17.56 -7.62
N PRO A 208 -2.20 -17.54 -8.78
CA PRO A 208 -3.64 -17.24 -8.82
C PRO A 208 -4.48 -18.14 -7.91
N ASN A 209 -4.11 -19.43 -7.81
CA ASN A 209 -4.79 -20.41 -6.95
C ASN A 209 -4.70 -20.08 -5.45
N ALA A 210 -3.78 -19.21 -5.03
CA ALA A 210 -3.72 -18.77 -3.64
C ALA A 210 -4.92 -17.91 -3.25
N ILE A 211 -5.57 -17.21 -4.20
CA ILE A 211 -6.73 -16.37 -3.90
C ILE A 211 -7.90 -17.21 -3.37
N THR A 212 -8.14 -18.38 -3.94
CA THR A 212 -9.15 -19.31 -3.42
C THR A 212 -8.84 -19.66 -1.97
N ARG A 213 -7.57 -19.92 -1.62
CA ARG A 213 -7.18 -20.21 -0.23
C ARG A 213 -7.35 -19.01 0.70
N VAL A 214 -7.12 -17.79 0.22
CA VAL A 214 -7.39 -16.56 0.99
C VAL A 214 -8.90 -16.43 1.28
N LYS A 215 -9.75 -16.65 0.27
CA LYS A 215 -11.21 -16.63 0.42
C LYS A 215 -11.73 -17.73 1.34
N ASP A 216 -11.23 -18.96 1.19
CA ASP A 216 -11.57 -20.11 2.04
C ASP A 216 -11.15 -19.87 3.51
N ALA A 217 -10.12 -19.04 3.73
CA ALA A 217 -9.71 -18.59 5.05
C ALA A 217 -10.56 -17.44 5.61
N ASN A 218 -11.58 -16.97 4.88
CA ASN A 218 -12.42 -15.82 5.21
C ASN A 218 -11.60 -14.55 5.46
N LEU A 219 -10.59 -14.33 4.61
CA LEU A 219 -9.71 -13.16 4.63
C LEU A 219 -9.98 -12.29 3.41
N SER A 220 -9.98 -10.97 3.61
CA SER A 220 -9.96 -10.01 2.51
C SER A 220 -8.58 -9.95 1.86
N LEU A 221 -8.53 -9.69 0.55
CA LEU A 221 -7.29 -9.52 -0.21
C LEU A 221 -7.25 -8.17 -0.91
N ILE A 222 -6.25 -7.37 -0.58
CA ILE A 222 -5.91 -6.12 -1.27
C ILE A 222 -4.54 -6.31 -1.92
N SER A 223 -4.26 -5.60 -3.00
CA SER A 223 -2.93 -5.60 -3.61
C SER A 223 -2.23 -4.25 -3.62
N TYR A 224 -0.91 -4.27 -3.73
CA TYR A 224 -0.06 -3.11 -4.04
C TYR A 224 0.98 -3.49 -5.09
N GLY A 225 1.72 -2.50 -5.58
CA GLY A 225 2.88 -2.69 -6.45
C GLY A 225 2.70 -2.08 -7.83
N GLN A 226 3.78 -2.03 -8.60
CA GLN A 226 3.84 -1.23 -9.83
C GLN A 226 2.81 -1.64 -10.89
N LEU A 227 2.46 -2.92 -10.96
CA LEU A 227 1.45 -3.39 -11.94
C LEU A 227 0.02 -2.96 -11.57
N ASN A 228 -0.22 -2.41 -10.36
CA ASN A 228 -1.49 -1.76 -10.04
C ASN A 228 -1.68 -0.42 -10.75
N ASN A 229 -0.66 0.09 -11.44
CA ASN A 229 -0.80 1.25 -12.33
C ASN A 229 -1.11 0.82 -13.79
N VAL A 230 -1.52 -0.45 -14.00
CA VAL A 230 -1.92 -0.98 -15.31
C VAL A 230 -3.37 -1.44 -15.25
N VAL A 231 -4.25 -0.79 -15.99
CA VAL A 231 -5.71 -0.95 -15.90
C VAL A 231 -6.15 -2.39 -16.22
N GLU A 232 -5.51 -3.02 -17.21
CA GLU A 232 -5.78 -4.41 -17.56
C GLU A 232 -5.43 -5.37 -16.42
N VAL A 233 -4.39 -5.05 -15.64
CA VAL A 233 -3.97 -5.85 -14.48
C VAL A 233 -4.92 -5.63 -13.30
N ILE A 234 -5.39 -4.41 -13.06
CA ILE A 234 -6.43 -4.15 -12.05
C ILE A 234 -7.71 -4.92 -12.39
N TYR A 235 -8.15 -4.87 -13.64
CA TYR A 235 -9.36 -5.58 -14.07
C TYR A 235 -9.21 -7.09 -13.91
N LEU A 236 -8.04 -7.64 -14.23
CA LEU A 236 -7.73 -9.05 -14.00
C LEU A 236 -7.79 -9.42 -12.51
N GLN A 237 -7.22 -8.60 -11.63
CA GLN A 237 -7.27 -8.80 -10.19
C GLN A 237 -8.71 -8.78 -9.66
N TYR A 238 -9.54 -7.87 -10.16
CA TYR A 238 -10.97 -7.82 -9.85
C TYR A 238 -11.68 -9.13 -10.23
N LEU A 239 -11.43 -9.67 -11.43
CA LEU A 239 -11.99 -10.97 -11.85
C LEU A 239 -11.53 -12.12 -10.95
N MET A 240 -10.27 -12.10 -10.52
CA MET A 240 -9.75 -13.11 -9.59
C MET A 240 -10.36 -12.95 -8.17
N GLY A 241 -10.97 -11.80 -7.88
CA GLY A 241 -11.62 -11.44 -6.63
C GLY A 241 -10.67 -10.90 -5.57
N VAL A 242 -9.69 -10.12 -6.02
CA VAL A 242 -9.02 -9.12 -5.17
C VAL A 242 -10.02 -8.00 -4.89
N GLU A 243 -10.17 -7.61 -3.62
CA GLU A 243 -11.22 -6.69 -3.14
C GLU A 243 -10.81 -5.22 -3.23
N GLY A 244 -9.51 -4.93 -3.34
CA GLY A 244 -9.00 -3.57 -3.48
C GLY A 244 -7.59 -3.52 -4.06
N VAL A 245 -7.24 -2.40 -4.67
CA VAL A 245 -5.91 -2.14 -5.24
C VAL A 245 -5.38 -0.81 -4.71
N ILE A 246 -4.13 -0.79 -4.26
CA ILE A 246 -3.39 0.43 -3.93
C ILE A 246 -2.64 0.86 -5.19
N VAL A 247 -2.83 2.12 -5.61
CA VAL A 247 -2.31 2.68 -6.87
C VAL A 247 -1.55 3.97 -6.60
N ASP A 248 -0.53 4.24 -7.42
CA ASP A 248 0.23 5.49 -7.35
C ASP A 248 -0.43 6.56 -8.26
N MET A 249 -0.91 6.14 -9.44
CA MET A 249 -1.48 7.01 -10.49
C MET A 249 -3.00 7.18 -10.32
N VAL A 250 -3.42 7.78 -9.20
CA VAL A 250 -4.84 7.87 -8.79
C VAL A 250 -5.74 8.45 -9.87
N MET A 251 -5.33 9.56 -10.49
CA MET A 251 -6.12 10.26 -11.52
C MET A 251 -6.29 9.38 -12.76
N GLU A 252 -5.17 8.95 -13.33
CA GLU A 252 -5.10 8.20 -14.58
C GLU A 252 -5.86 6.88 -14.47
N ILE A 253 -5.70 6.17 -13.35
CA ILE A 253 -6.39 4.89 -13.12
C ILE A 253 -7.89 5.10 -12.91
N SER A 254 -8.29 6.10 -12.13
CA SER A 254 -9.72 6.38 -11.90
C SER A 254 -10.43 6.75 -13.20
N GLU A 255 -9.82 7.59 -14.03
CA GLU A 255 -10.35 7.97 -15.34
C GLU A 255 -10.39 6.78 -16.31
N ALA A 256 -9.36 5.94 -16.32
CA ALA A 256 -9.33 4.78 -17.19
C ALA A 256 -10.37 3.73 -16.79
N LEU A 257 -10.58 3.49 -15.49
CA LEU A 257 -11.63 2.59 -14.98
C LEU A 257 -13.04 3.09 -15.34
N ALA A 258 -13.27 4.41 -15.27
CA ALA A 258 -14.54 5.02 -15.65
C ALA A 258 -14.89 4.83 -17.14
N ASN A 259 -13.88 4.60 -17.99
CA ASN A 259 -14.01 4.42 -19.43
C ASN A 259 -14.01 2.95 -19.88
N ILE A 260 -14.07 2.00 -18.95
CA ILE A 260 -14.16 0.58 -19.32
C ILE A 260 -15.57 0.28 -19.84
N GLU A 261 -15.65 -0.08 -21.13
CA GLU A 261 -16.87 -0.62 -21.74
C GLU A 261 -16.77 -2.15 -21.85
N VAL A 262 -17.73 -2.87 -21.27
CA VAL A 262 -17.92 -4.31 -21.49
C VAL A 262 -18.97 -4.50 -22.57
N ARG A 263 -18.55 -4.99 -23.75
CA ARG A 263 -19.46 -5.33 -24.84
C ARG A 263 -19.60 -6.84 -24.92
N ASN A 264 -20.82 -7.33 -24.78
CA ASN A 264 -21.14 -8.71 -25.13
C ASN A 264 -21.09 -8.82 -26.66
N GLU A 265 -20.13 -9.58 -27.20
CA GLU A 265 -20.22 -9.93 -28.62
C GLU A 265 -21.42 -10.87 -28.76
N GLY A 266 -22.39 -10.47 -29.59
CA GLY A 266 -23.63 -11.22 -29.80
C GLY A 266 -23.35 -12.65 -30.28
N ASN A 267 -24.33 -13.54 -30.07
CA ASN A 267 -24.32 -14.93 -30.48
C ASN A 267 -24.05 -15.07 -32.00
N ASP A 268 -22.79 -15.18 -32.40
CA ASP A 268 -22.46 -15.84 -33.65
C ASP A 268 -22.65 -17.33 -33.40
N GLU A 269 -23.75 -17.86 -33.91
CA GLU A 269 -24.12 -19.27 -33.92
C GLU A 269 -23.02 -20.09 -34.59
N GLU A 270 -22.02 -20.53 -33.83
CA GLU A 270 -21.25 -21.78 -34.08
C GLU A 270 -20.21 -22.15 -33.00
N ASN A 271 -20.09 -21.42 -31.88
CA ASN A 271 -19.30 -21.88 -30.74
C ASN A 271 -19.95 -21.49 -29.41
N ASP A 272 -20.07 -22.45 -28.51
CA ASP A 272 -20.73 -22.38 -27.18
C ASP A 272 -19.98 -21.48 -26.14
N GLU A 273 -19.30 -20.44 -26.61
CA GLU A 273 -18.52 -19.52 -25.78
C GLU A 273 -19.08 -18.10 -25.88
N ARG A 274 -19.80 -17.65 -24.84
CA ARG A 274 -20.07 -16.21 -24.65
C ARG A 274 -18.74 -15.46 -24.53
N LYS A 275 -18.37 -14.70 -25.56
CA LYS A 275 -17.17 -13.86 -25.59
C LYS A 275 -17.53 -12.43 -25.21
N SER A 276 -16.85 -11.89 -24.22
CA SER A 276 -16.95 -10.47 -23.86
C SER A 276 -15.71 -9.75 -24.36
N ALA A 277 -15.91 -8.62 -25.04
CA ALA A 277 -14.83 -7.72 -25.43
C ALA A 277 -14.78 -6.55 -24.46
N ILE A 278 -13.61 -6.34 -23.87
CA ILE A 278 -13.35 -5.19 -23.00
C ILE A 278 -12.48 -4.21 -23.74
N MET A 279 -12.92 -2.97 -23.76
CA MET A 279 -12.25 -1.86 -24.42
C MET A 279 -11.63 -0.96 -23.37
N PHE A 280 -10.33 -0.71 -23.50
CA PHE A 280 -9.58 0.22 -22.64
C PHE A 280 -9.21 1.49 -23.43
N GLY A 281 -9.68 2.65 -22.95
CA GLY A 281 -9.34 3.98 -23.47
C GLY A 281 -9.79 4.30 -24.91
N GLU A 282 -9.47 5.51 -25.38
CA GLU A 282 -9.86 6.01 -26.71
C GLU A 282 -9.21 5.22 -27.88
N GLN A 283 -8.00 4.68 -27.68
CA GLN A 283 -7.31 3.84 -28.67
C GLN A 283 -7.80 2.39 -28.73
N ARG A 284 -8.87 2.03 -27.99
CA ARG A 284 -9.64 0.80 -28.18
C ARG A 284 -8.78 -0.46 -28.30
N LYS A 285 -7.89 -0.69 -27.33
CA LYS A 285 -7.26 -2.02 -27.18
C LYS A 285 -8.36 -3.01 -26.82
N LYS A 286 -8.63 -3.95 -27.73
CA LYS A 286 -9.66 -4.98 -27.58
C LYS A 286 -9.05 -6.17 -26.86
N VAL A 287 -9.47 -6.41 -25.62
CA VAL A 287 -9.14 -7.64 -24.91
C VAL A 287 -10.34 -8.58 -25.00
N ARG A 288 -10.16 -9.72 -25.64
CA ARG A 288 -11.17 -10.80 -25.69
C ARG A 288 -11.00 -11.68 -24.47
N ILE A 289 -12.06 -11.83 -23.69
CA ILE A 289 -12.13 -12.73 -22.55
C ILE A 289 -13.18 -13.80 -22.88
N SER A 290 -12.77 -15.06 -22.99
CA SER A 290 -13.68 -16.21 -22.95
C SER A 290 -13.86 -16.67 -21.50
N LYS A 291 -14.89 -17.47 -21.23
CA LYS A 291 -15.17 -18.04 -19.89
C LYS A 291 -14.03 -18.89 -19.30
N ASP A 292 -13.02 -19.23 -20.09
CA ASP A 292 -11.79 -19.85 -19.61
C ASP A 292 -10.81 -18.77 -19.10
N GLU A 293 -11.13 -18.20 -17.93
CA GLU A 293 -10.33 -17.20 -17.19
C GLU A 293 -8.83 -17.58 -17.12
N ILE A 294 -8.53 -18.88 -17.12
CA ILE A 294 -7.19 -19.46 -17.02
C ILE A 294 -6.37 -19.28 -18.32
N SER A 295 -6.96 -19.36 -19.51
CA SER A 295 -6.21 -19.26 -20.78
C SER A 295 -5.69 -17.84 -21.03
N PHE A 296 -6.48 -16.83 -20.65
CA PHE A 296 -6.07 -15.42 -20.66
C PHE A 296 -4.90 -15.18 -19.70
N LEU A 297 -5.01 -15.68 -18.45
CA LEU A 297 -3.96 -15.61 -17.44
C LEU A 297 -2.63 -16.19 -17.94
N THR A 298 -2.64 -17.39 -18.53
CA THR A 298 -1.41 -18.06 -18.98
C THR A 298 -0.71 -17.33 -20.13
N LYS A 299 -1.43 -16.57 -20.97
CA LYS A 299 -0.84 -15.81 -22.09
C LYS A 299 -0.35 -14.42 -21.68
N PHE A 300 -1.03 -13.78 -20.74
CA PHE A 300 -0.80 -12.37 -20.40
C PHE A 300 0.16 -12.20 -19.22
N VAL A 301 0.03 -13.04 -18.18
CA VAL A 301 0.84 -12.96 -16.95
C VAL A 301 2.35 -13.10 -17.21
N PRO A 302 2.85 -14.06 -18.01
CA PRO A 302 4.30 -14.20 -18.22
C PRO A 302 4.95 -12.96 -18.84
N LYS A 303 4.23 -12.22 -19.70
CA LYS A 303 4.74 -10.99 -20.32
C LYS A 303 4.84 -9.83 -19.33
N LEU A 304 3.89 -9.74 -18.40
CA LEU A 304 3.89 -8.70 -17.36
C LEU A 304 4.93 -8.95 -16.28
N LEU A 305 5.22 -10.21 -15.95
CA LEU A 305 6.22 -10.57 -14.94
C LEU A 305 7.66 -10.32 -15.40
N GLN A 306 7.90 -10.11 -16.70
CA GLN A 306 9.21 -9.76 -17.27
C GLN A 306 9.51 -8.26 -17.23
N GLN A 307 8.54 -7.43 -16.81
CA GLN A 307 8.66 -5.97 -16.63
C GLN A 307 8.85 -5.63 -15.15
#